data_AF-A0A540RAR8-F1
#
_entry.id   AF-A0A540RAR8-F1
#
_cell.length_a   1.000
_cell.length_b   1.000
_cell.length_c   1.000
_cell.angle_alpha   90.00
_cell.angle_beta   90.00
_cell.angle_gamma   90.00
#
_symmetry.space_group_name_H-M   'P 1'
#
loop_
_entity.id
_entity.type
_entity.pdbx_description
1 polymer ?
#
loop_
_entity_poly.entity_id
_entity_poly.type
_entity_poly.pdbx_seq_one_letter_code
_entity_poly.pdbx_strand_id
1 'polypeptide(L)'
;MAQIISAATRFADAGKAGKRVRFLAQGYDLLDRARVEASAGKYEEALEFVYQAALRTAGAWVASSRVAKRKRLPSSAWERLALVGEDAQEWADKLKAYSRTRSRVISGLDDSVEPEVVLELMALVGEFLAVVDGNDALPFAA
;
A
#
# COMPACT_ATOMS: atom_id res chain seq x y z
N MET A 1 -5.82 39.61 10.14
CA MET A 1 -5.40 38.64 11.18
C MET A 1 -4.35 37.73 10.57
N ALA A 2 -3.10 37.75 11.06
CA ALA A 2 -2.01 36.94 10.53
C ALA A 2 -2.00 35.55 11.21
N GLN A 3 -2.18 34.47 10.44
CA GLN A 3 -2.01 33.12 10.98
C GLN A 3 -0.52 32.82 11.16
N ILE A 4 -0.10 32.66 12.40
CA ILE A 4 1.25 32.24 12.76
C ILE A 4 1.31 30.72 12.59
N ILE A 5 1.76 30.25 11.42
CA ILE A 5 2.06 28.83 11.20
C ILE A 5 3.41 28.56 11.87
N SER A 6 3.38 27.80 12.98
CA SER A 6 4.58 27.46 13.75
C SER A 6 5.55 26.59 12.94
N ALA A 7 6.86 26.85 13.06
CA ALA A 7 7.89 26.09 12.33
C ALA A 7 7.78 24.55 12.55
N ALA A 8 7.33 24.12 13.74
CA ALA A 8 7.13 22.71 14.07
C ALA A 8 6.11 22.00 13.15
N THR A 9 5.09 22.71 12.65
CA THR A 9 4.12 22.11 11.71
C THR A 9 4.73 21.83 10.34
N ARG A 10 5.62 22.70 9.85
CA ARG A 10 6.32 22.50 8.56
C ARG A 10 7.26 21.30 8.58
N PHE A 11 8.02 21.12 9.66
CA PHE A 11 8.92 19.96 9.79
C PHE A 11 8.16 18.62 9.88
N ALA A 12 7.00 18.60 10.54
CA ALA A 12 6.17 17.40 10.64
C ALA A 12 5.57 16.98 9.29
N ASP A 13 5.17 17.93 8.44
CA ASP A 13 4.67 17.62 7.10
C ASP A 13 5.78 17.23 6.13
N ALA A 14 6.96 17.83 6.21
CA ALA A 14 8.13 17.38 5.45
C ALA A 14 8.51 15.92 5.80
N GLY A 15 8.43 15.55 7.09
CA GLY A 15 8.67 14.17 7.54
C GLY A 15 7.64 13.16 7.02
N LYS A 16 6.38 13.56 6.87
CA LYS A 16 5.31 12.70 6.31
C LYS A 16 5.41 12.55 4.81
N ALA A 17 5.67 13.64 4.09
CA ALA A 17 5.95 13.61 2.66
C ALA A 17 7.13 12.66 2.37
N GLY A 18 8.20 12.75 3.17
CA GLY A 18 9.31 11.80 3.09
C GLY A 18 8.93 10.35 3.41
N LYS A 19 7.96 10.10 4.30
CA LYS A 19 7.48 8.74 4.61
C LYS A 19 6.64 8.15 3.48
N ARG A 20 5.73 8.95 2.90
CA ARG A 20 4.93 8.56 1.73
C ARG A 20 5.84 8.19 0.57
N VAL A 21 6.77 9.07 0.19
CA VAL A 21 7.72 8.85 -0.91
C VAL A 21 8.53 7.57 -0.71
N ARG A 22 9.05 7.32 0.50
CA ARG A 22 9.79 6.08 0.79
C ARG A 22 8.92 4.83 0.64
N PHE A 23 7.65 4.89 1.07
CA PHE A 23 6.76 3.74 0.92
C PHE A 23 6.38 3.48 -0.53
N LEU A 24 6.16 4.52 -1.34
CA LEU A 24 5.88 4.36 -2.77
C LEU A 24 7.09 3.80 -3.51
N ALA A 25 8.29 4.31 -3.25
CA ALA A 25 9.53 3.77 -3.82
C ALA A 25 9.68 2.27 -3.49
N GLN A 26 9.46 1.89 -2.23
CA GLN A 26 9.46 0.48 -1.83
C GLN A 26 8.36 -0.34 -2.53
N GLY A 27 7.17 0.24 -2.73
CA GLY A 27 6.08 -0.41 -3.43
C GLY A 27 6.43 -0.74 -4.89
N TYR A 28 7.00 0.23 -5.62
CA TYR A 28 7.48 0.01 -6.99
C TYR A 28 8.60 -1.04 -7.03
N ASP A 29 9.62 -0.93 -6.17
CA ASP A 29 10.73 -1.89 -6.12
C ASP A 29 10.23 -3.33 -5.88
N LEU A 30 9.24 -3.50 -5.00
CA LEU A 30 8.65 -4.80 -4.69
C LEU A 30 7.79 -5.32 -5.86
N LEU A 31 7.03 -4.46 -6.53
CA LEU A 31 6.25 -4.87 -7.70
C LEU A 31 7.17 -5.29 -8.85
N ASP A 32 8.28 -4.60 -9.07
CA ASP A 32 9.27 -4.99 -10.08
C ASP A 32 9.96 -6.32 -9.74
N ARG A 33 10.27 -6.58 -8.46
CA ARG A 33 10.73 -7.91 -8.03
C ARG A 33 9.70 -8.99 -8.28
N ALA A 34 8.41 -8.73 -8.00
CA ALA A 34 7.34 -9.68 -8.28
C ALA A 34 7.27 -10.01 -9.78
N ARG A 35 7.46 -9.02 -10.66
CA ARG A 35 7.53 -9.22 -12.12
C ARG A 35 8.71 -10.10 -12.52
N VAL A 36 9.88 -9.89 -11.93
CA VAL A 36 11.06 -10.72 -12.19
C VAL A 36 10.82 -12.17 -11.77
N GLU A 37 10.32 -12.43 -10.55
CA GLU A 37 10.07 -13.80 -10.10
C GLU A 37 8.96 -14.49 -10.91
N ALA A 38 7.87 -13.77 -11.23
CA ALA A 38 6.81 -14.30 -12.09
C ALA A 38 7.32 -14.67 -13.49
N SER A 39 8.22 -13.87 -14.07
CA SER A 39 8.86 -14.19 -15.36
C SER A 39 9.78 -15.41 -15.30
N ALA A 40 10.27 -15.76 -14.10
CA ALA A 40 11.05 -16.96 -13.83
C ALA A 40 10.17 -18.18 -13.44
N GLY A 41 8.84 -18.05 -13.47
CA GLY A 41 7.89 -19.09 -13.10
C GLY A 41 7.73 -19.33 -11.60
N LYS A 42 8.24 -18.42 -10.77
CA LYS A 42 8.25 -18.50 -9.30
C LYS A 42 7.09 -17.69 -8.73
N TYR A 43 5.89 -18.24 -8.82
CA TYR A 43 4.66 -17.51 -8.54
C TYR A 43 4.40 -17.32 -7.05
N GLU A 44 4.93 -18.20 -6.21
CA GLU A 44 4.84 -18.12 -4.75
C GLU A 44 5.66 -16.95 -4.21
N GLU A 45 6.89 -16.76 -4.69
CA GLU A 45 7.73 -15.62 -4.38
C GLU A 45 7.16 -14.33 -4.96
N ALA A 46 6.64 -14.38 -6.19
CA ALA A 46 5.99 -13.23 -6.80
C ALA A 46 4.76 -12.79 -5.98
N LEU A 47 3.93 -13.73 -5.50
CA LEU A 47 2.79 -13.48 -4.61
C LEU A 47 3.21 -12.76 -3.32
N GLU A 48 4.34 -13.16 -2.75
CA GLU A 48 4.88 -12.50 -1.56
C GLU A 48 5.26 -11.05 -1.84
N PHE A 49 6.06 -10.82 -2.88
CA PHE A 49 6.54 -9.49 -3.22
C PHE A 49 5.41 -8.54 -3.61
N VAL A 50 4.45 -8.99 -4.43
CA VAL A 50 3.32 -8.15 -4.84
C VAL A 50 2.43 -7.78 -3.65
N TYR A 51 2.21 -8.71 -2.71
CA TYR A 51 1.41 -8.41 -1.53
C TYR A 51 2.14 -7.44 -0.59
N GLN A 52 3.46 -7.57 -0.44
CA GLN A 52 4.26 -6.59 0.29
C GLN A 52 4.21 -5.21 -0.39
N ALA A 53 4.24 -5.14 -1.73
CA ALA A 53 4.09 -3.88 -2.47
C ALA A 53 2.74 -3.22 -2.15
N ALA A 54 1.67 -4.00 -2.11
CA ALA A 54 0.33 -3.53 -1.74
C ALA A 54 0.32 -2.92 -0.31
N LEU A 55 0.94 -3.59 0.66
CA LEU A 55 1.02 -3.12 2.04
C LEU A 55 1.83 -1.81 2.17
N ARG A 56 2.91 -1.66 1.40
CA ARG A 56 3.69 -0.41 1.38
C ARG A 56 2.87 0.73 0.79
N THR A 57 2.16 0.46 -0.30
CA THR A 57 1.27 1.43 -0.95
C THR A 57 0.14 1.89 -0.02
N ALA A 58 -0.49 0.96 0.71
CA ALA A 58 -1.46 1.30 1.75
C ALA A 58 -0.84 2.16 2.85
N GLY A 59 0.39 1.84 3.26
CA GLY A 59 1.17 2.65 4.21
C GLY A 59 1.44 4.06 3.71
N ALA A 60 1.68 4.24 2.41
CA ALA A 60 1.87 5.55 1.79
C ALA A 60 0.59 6.41 1.87
N TRP A 61 -0.56 5.85 1.51
CA TRP A 61 -1.84 6.56 1.59
C TRP A 61 -2.22 6.91 3.03
N VAL A 62 -2.02 5.98 3.98
CA VAL A 62 -2.25 6.29 5.40
C VAL A 62 -1.31 7.40 5.87
N ALA A 63 -0.03 7.40 5.46
CA ALA A 63 0.96 8.41 5.85
C ALA A 63 0.65 9.83 5.35
N SER A 64 -0.02 9.98 4.20
CA SER A 64 -0.48 11.27 3.66
C SER A 64 -1.82 11.74 4.24
N SER A 65 -2.57 10.85 4.90
CA SER A 65 -3.90 11.17 5.44
C SER A 65 -3.88 11.74 6.86
N ARG A 66 -5.05 12.21 7.33
CA ARG A 66 -5.26 12.59 8.74
C ARG A 66 -5.17 11.39 9.70
N VAL A 67 -5.34 10.16 9.21
CA VAL A 67 -5.26 8.93 10.01
C VAL A 67 -3.87 8.76 10.62
N ALA A 68 -2.81 9.19 9.94
CA ALA A 68 -1.43 9.15 10.45
C ALA A 68 -1.23 9.90 11.79
N LYS A 69 -2.12 10.84 12.13
CA LYS A 69 -2.06 11.61 13.38
C LYS A 69 -2.80 10.96 14.54
N ARG A 70 -3.54 9.86 14.32
CA ARG A 70 -4.35 9.23 15.37
C ARG A 70 -3.46 8.53 16.41
N LYS A 71 -3.79 8.72 17.70
CA LYS A 71 -3.07 8.14 18.84
C LYS A 71 -3.20 6.62 18.94
N ARG A 72 -4.33 6.06 18.49
CA ARG A 72 -4.61 4.62 18.47
C ARG A 72 -5.00 4.23 17.05
N LEU A 73 -4.32 3.22 16.53
CA LEU A 73 -4.58 2.66 15.21
C LEU A 73 -4.68 1.14 15.33
N PRO A 74 -5.52 0.50 14.51
CA PRO A 74 -5.52 -0.96 14.38
C PRO A 74 -4.13 -1.49 14.03
N SER A 75 -3.84 -2.77 14.22
CA SER A 75 -2.55 -3.36 13.82
C SER A 75 -2.48 -3.63 12.32
N SER A 76 -3.62 -3.98 11.70
CA SER A 76 -3.73 -4.29 10.28
C SER A 76 -3.56 -3.06 9.40
N ALA A 77 -2.74 -3.18 8.35
CA ALA A 77 -2.57 -2.11 7.36
C ALA A 77 -3.87 -1.81 6.61
N TRP A 78 -4.66 -2.84 6.29
CA TRP A 78 -5.95 -2.71 5.61
C TRP A 78 -6.98 -1.99 6.47
N GLU A 79 -7.04 -2.31 7.76
CA GLU A 79 -7.92 -1.62 8.71
C GLU A 79 -7.49 -0.17 8.94
N ARG A 80 -6.20 0.16 8.80
CA ARG A 80 -5.74 1.54 8.82
C ARG A 80 -6.12 2.30 7.56
N LEU A 81 -6.02 1.66 6.40
CA LEU A 81 -6.37 2.24 5.10
C LEU A 81 -7.88 2.55 5.02
N ALA A 82 -8.70 1.61 5.47
CA ALA A 82 -10.14 1.74 5.67
C ALA A 82 -10.57 3.03 6.41
N LEU A 83 -9.77 3.49 7.38
CA LEU A 83 -10.08 4.69 8.18
C LEU A 83 -9.83 6.00 7.43
N VAL A 84 -9.21 5.96 6.24
CA VAL A 84 -8.86 7.14 5.45
C VAL A 84 -10.09 7.73 4.75
N GLY A 85 -10.96 6.88 4.20
CA GLY A 85 -12.16 7.28 3.46
C GLY A 85 -12.74 6.12 2.65
N GLU A 86 -13.84 6.36 1.95
CA GLU A 86 -14.58 5.37 1.16
C GLU A 86 -13.73 4.76 0.04
N ASP A 87 -13.09 5.59 -0.80
CA ASP A 87 -12.17 5.10 -1.85
C ASP A 87 -11.09 4.18 -1.29
N ALA A 88 -10.49 4.58 -0.16
CA ALA A 88 -9.43 3.79 0.49
C ALA A 88 -9.96 2.47 1.08
N GLN A 89 -11.20 2.47 1.58
CA GLN A 89 -11.90 1.27 2.04
C GLN A 89 -12.11 0.29 0.89
N GLU A 90 -12.55 0.74 -0.28
CA GLU A 90 -12.72 -0.13 -1.45
C GLU A 90 -11.42 -0.82 -1.85
N TRP A 91 -10.31 -0.09 -1.87
CA TRP A 91 -8.98 -0.66 -2.11
C TRP A 91 -8.57 -1.66 -1.03
N ALA A 92 -8.83 -1.34 0.23
CA ALA A 92 -8.56 -2.24 1.35
C ALA A 92 -9.31 -3.56 1.19
N ASP A 93 -10.59 -3.53 0.81
CA ASP A 93 -11.42 -4.72 0.66
C ASP A 93 -10.96 -5.59 -0.51
N LYS A 94 -10.68 -4.98 -1.67
CA LYS A 94 -10.14 -5.67 -2.85
C LYS A 94 -8.84 -6.41 -2.55
N LEU A 95 -7.88 -5.73 -1.90
CA LEU A 95 -6.54 -6.27 -1.66
C LEU A 95 -6.46 -7.21 -0.44
N LYS A 96 -7.27 -6.97 0.60
CA LYS A 96 -7.31 -7.82 1.80
C LYS A 96 -7.77 -9.25 1.47
N ALA A 97 -8.59 -9.43 0.43
CA ALA A 97 -9.05 -10.75 -0.02
C ALA A 97 -7.89 -11.72 -0.28
N TYR A 98 -6.74 -11.22 -0.76
CA TYR A 98 -5.55 -12.01 -1.06
C TYR A 98 -4.74 -12.41 0.17
N SER A 99 -5.03 -11.86 1.36
CA SER A 99 -4.29 -12.16 2.59
C SER A 99 -4.35 -13.64 2.97
N ARG A 100 -5.49 -14.30 2.72
CA ARG A 100 -5.70 -15.71 3.05
C ARG A 100 -4.91 -16.60 2.10
N THR A 101 -5.01 -16.35 0.79
CA THR A 101 -4.28 -17.07 -0.26
C THR A 101 -2.78 -17.03 0.02
N ARG A 102 -2.22 -15.82 0.20
CA ARG A 102 -0.81 -15.64 0.57
C ARG A 102 -0.43 -16.42 1.83
N SER A 103 -1.24 -16.30 2.89
CA SER A 103 -0.91 -16.96 4.16
C SER A 103 -0.82 -18.48 4.01
N ARG A 104 -1.72 -19.09 3.24
CA ARG A 104 -1.75 -20.54 3.04
C ARG A 104 -0.53 -21.00 2.25
N VAL A 105 -0.24 -20.36 1.11
CA VAL A 105 0.93 -20.65 0.28
C VAL A 105 2.24 -20.54 1.08
N ILE A 106 2.46 -19.44 1.80
CA ILE A 106 3.70 -19.25 2.58
C ILE A 106 3.83 -20.23 3.74
N SER A 107 2.71 -20.64 4.33
CA SER A 107 2.71 -21.67 5.38
C SER A 107 2.83 -23.10 4.84
N GLY A 108 2.89 -23.29 3.53
CA GLY A 108 2.89 -24.60 2.87
C GLY A 108 1.59 -25.38 3.02
N LEU A 109 0.47 -24.69 3.32
CA LEU A 109 -0.86 -25.31 3.38
C LEU A 109 -1.48 -25.49 1.99
N ASP A 110 -1.06 -24.66 1.03
CA ASP A 110 -1.32 -24.84 -0.39
C ASP A 110 0.04 -24.98 -1.06
N ASP A 111 0.21 -26.02 -1.88
CA ASP A 111 1.51 -26.38 -2.49
C ASP A 111 1.96 -25.40 -3.58
N SER A 112 1.01 -24.66 -4.17
CA SER A 112 1.28 -23.65 -5.19
C SER A 112 0.15 -22.63 -5.28
N VAL A 113 0.38 -21.57 -6.06
CA VAL A 113 -0.65 -20.59 -6.44
C VAL A 113 -0.81 -20.58 -7.95
N GLU A 114 -2.05 -20.42 -8.42
CA GLU A 114 -2.31 -20.27 -9.85
C GLU A 114 -1.66 -18.99 -10.40
N PRO A 115 -0.92 -19.07 -11.53
CA PRO A 115 -0.27 -17.90 -12.12
C PRO A 115 -1.22 -16.72 -12.37
N GLU A 116 -2.45 -17.01 -12.80
CA GLU A 116 -3.48 -16.01 -13.09
C GLU A 116 -3.80 -15.16 -11.85
N VAL A 117 -3.97 -15.77 -10.68
CA VAL A 117 -4.21 -15.08 -9.40
C VAL A 117 -3.08 -14.09 -9.06
N VAL A 118 -1.83 -14.48 -9.32
CA VAL A 118 -0.66 -13.62 -9.05
C VAL A 118 -0.61 -12.45 -10.03
N LEU A 119 -0.85 -12.72 -11.32
CA LEU A 119 -0.85 -11.71 -12.37
C LEU A 119 -2.00 -10.70 -12.18
N GLU A 120 -3.19 -11.16 -11.80
CA GLU A 120 -4.33 -10.30 -11.43
C GLU A 120 -3.99 -9.40 -10.24
N LEU A 121 -3.39 -9.97 -9.19
CA LEU A 121 -2.96 -9.18 -8.03
C LEU A 121 -1.88 -8.15 -8.42
N MET A 122 -0.94 -8.50 -9.31
CA MET A 122 0.07 -7.57 -9.81
C MET A 122 -0.52 -6.42 -10.60
N ALA A 123 -1.52 -6.67 -11.46
CA ALA A 123 -2.25 -5.64 -12.16
C ALA A 123 -2.98 -4.71 -11.18
N LEU A 124 -3.73 -5.29 -10.24
CA LEU A 124 -4.47 -4.55 -9.22
C LEU A 124 -3.57 -3.68 -8.32
N VAL A 125 -2.40 -4.21 -7.91
CA VAL A 125 -1.42 -3.45 -7.12
C VAL A 125 -0.75 -2.36 -7.94
N GLY A 126 -0.53 -2.59 -9.25
CA GLY A 126 -0.06 -1.57 -10.17
C GLY A 126 -1.03 -0.39 -10.28
N GLU A 127 -2.33 -0.68 -10.43
CA GLU A 127 -3.39 0.35 -10.42
C GLU A 127 -3.43 1.10 -9.08
N PHE A 128 -3.37 0.37 -7.96
CA PHE A 128 -3.35 0.96 -6.62
C PHE A 128 -2.16 1.91 -6.43
N LEU A 129 -0.97 1.50 -6.86
CA LEU A 129 0.23 2.33 -6.84
C LEU A 129 0.03 3.62 -7.65
N ALA A 130 -0.48 3.51 -8.88
CA ALA A 130 -0.72 4.66 -9.73
C ALA A 130 -1.73 5.65 -9.12
N VAL A 131 -2.81 5.14 -8.51
CA VAL A 131 -3.81 5.97 -7.80
C VAL A 131 -3.18 6.67 -6.60
N VAL A 132 -2.44 5.94 -5.75
CA VAL A 132 -1.85 6.53 -4.54
C VAL A 132 -0.74 7.51 -4.89
N ASP A 133 0.06 7.22 -5.91
CA ASP A 133 1.13 8.11 -6.39
C ASP A 133 0.56 9.38 -7.02
N GLY A 134 -0.47 9.24 -7.86
CA GLY A 134 -1.21 10.35 -8.48
C GLY A 134 -1.98 11.23 -7.50
N ASN A 135 -2.29 10.75 -6.29
CA ASN A 135 -2.95 11.55 -5.23
C ASN A 135 -2.12 12.76 -4.73
N ASP A 136 -0.84 12.89 -5.10
CA ASP A 136 -0.09 14.14 -4.87
C ASP A 136 -0.52 15.29 -5.81
N ALA A 137 -1.19 14.99 -6.93
CA ALA A 137 -1.58 15.97 -7.94
C ALA A 137 -2.93 16.67 -7.65
N LEU A 138 -3.75 16.12 -6.74
CA LEU A 138 -5.01 16.73 -6.33
C LEU A 138 -4.91 17.11 -4.85
N PRO A 139 -4.92 18.41 -4.50
CA PRO A 139 -4.94 18.81 -3.11
C PRO A 139 -6.20 18.22 -2.49
N PHE A 140 -6.02 17.32 -1.52
CA PHE A 140 -7.13 16.73 -0.77
C PHE A 140 -8.01 17.85 -0.22
N ALA A 141 -9.17 18.01 -0.83
CA ALA A 141 -10.25 18.83 -0.31
C ALA A 141 -10.70 18.21 1.02
N ALA A 142 -10.60 19.01 2.07
CA ALA A 142 -11.32 18.85 3.33
C ALA A 142 -11.76 20.23 3.79
#